data_AF-A0AAE0PWR7-F1
#
_entry.id   AF-A0AAE0PWR7-F1
#
_cell.length_a   1.000
_cell.length_b   1.000
_cell.length_c   1.000
_cell.angle_alpha   90.00
_cell.angle_beta   90.00
_cell.angle_gamma   90.00
#
_symmetry.space_group_name_H-M   'P 1'
#
loop_
_entity.id
_entity.type
_entity.pdbx_description
1 polymer ?
#
loop_
_entity_poly.entity_id
_entity_poly.type
_entity_poly.pdbx_seq_one_letter_code
_entity_poly.pdbx_strand_id
1 'polypeptide(L)'
;MTIVPMLKKSMVSCLNDYRSVTLKHVMKCFERLVMRHIKTQLPPSLDPMQYHPNCSTDNAITTILHLALTHLDNKDTNVRMLFIDFSSAFNTIIPQHLIEKLSLLGQNTSLCKWILDFLTE
;
A
#
# COMPACT_ATOMS: atom_id res chain seq x y z
N MET A 1 -2.70 11.60 21.99
CA MET A 1 -2.23 11.11 20.68
C MET A 1 -1.13 12.04 20.22
N THR A 2 0.11 11.58 20.06
CA THR A 2 1.22 12.43 19.61
C THR A 2 1.42 12.20 18.12
N ILE A 3 1.10 13.22 17.31
CA ILE A 3 1.37 13.24 15.87
C ILE A 3 2.74 13.89 15.69
N VAL A 4 3.70 13.14 15.18
CA VAL A 4 5.02 13.68 14.84
C VAL A 4 5.01 13.97 13.33
N PRO A 5 5.05 15.25 12.91
CA PRO A 5 5.15 15.59 11.51
C PRO A 5 6.59 15.32 11.02
N MET A 6 6.74 14.45 10.02
CA MET A 6 8.02 14.21 9.34
C MET A 6 8.03 14.85 7.97
N LEU A 7 9.11 15.51 7.62
CA LEU A 7 9.29 16.14 6.31
C LEU A 7 9.38 15.09 5.19
N LYS A 8 8.58 15.26 4.15
CA LYS A 8 8.62 14.46 2.90
C LYS A 8 9.60 15.04 1.88
N LYS A 9 9.96 16.33 1.99
CA LYS A 9 10.88 17.07 1.10
C LYS A 9 11.78 18.00 1.92
N SER A 10 12.94 18.39 1.37
CA SER A 10 13.91 19.30 2.01
C SER A 10 13.44 20.75 2.11
N MET A 11 12.44 21.16 1.32
CA MET A 11 11.87 22.50 1.33
C MET A 11 10.35 22.39 1.47
N VAL A 12 9.79 23.01 2.52
CA VAL A 12 8.35 22.96 2.83
C VAL A 12 7.67 24.12 2.14
N SER A 13 6.69 23.81 1.29
CA SER A 13 5.85 24.81 0.64
C SER A 13 4.42 24.80 1.18
N CYS A 14 3.93 23.65 1.66
CA CYS A 14 2.58 23.51 2.20
C CYS A 14 2.47 22.37 3.23
N LEU A 15 1.36 22.35 3.98
CA LEU A 15 1.08 21.37 5.05
C LEU A 15 1.12 19.90 4.55
N ASN A 16 0.88 19.67 3.25
CA ASN A 16 0.96 18.34 2.61
C ASN A 16 2.39 17.78 2.48
N ASP A 17 3.42 18.60 2.71
CA ASP A 17 4.82 18.15 2.71
C ASP A 17 5.20 17.44 4.02
N TYR A 18 4.30 17.39 5.01
CA TYR A 18 4.47 16.61 6.24
C TYR A 18 3.75 15.27 6.16
N ARG A 19 4.48 14.19 6.47
CA ARG A 19 3.89 12.89 6.79
C ARG A 19 3.62 12.85 8.29
N SER A 20 2.35 12.77 8.67
CA SER A 20 1.96 12.50 10.05
C SER A 20 2.34 11.07 10.43
N VAL A 21 3.21 10.91 11.44
CA VAL A 21 3.49 9.62 12.07
C VAL A 21 2.87 9.62 13.45
N THR A 22 1.85 8.78 13.63
CA THR A 22 1.18 8.60 14.93
C THR A 22 1.85 7.48 15.71
N LEU A 23 2.49 7.81 16.82
CA LEU A 23 3.11 6.84 17.72
C LEU A 23 2.09 6.35 18.77
N LYS A 24 1.52 5.16 18.55
CA LYS A 24 0.70 4.44 19.53
C LYS A 24 1.32 3.04 19.74
N HIS A 25 2.16 2.87 20.78
CA HIS A 25 2.93 1.62 21.01
C HIS A 25 2.06 0.36 21.09
N VAL A 26 0.95 0.40 21.83
CA VAL A 26 0.01 -0.73 21.95
C VAL A 26 -0.73 -1.01 20.65
N MET A 27 -1.16 0.06 19.95
CA MET A 27 -1.85 -0.08 18.66
C MET A 27 -0.92 -0.66 17.58
N LYS A 28 0.39 -0.39 17.63
CA LYS A 28 1.34 -0.97 16.68
C LYS A 28 1.45 -2.50 16.82
N CYS A 29 1.40 -3.02 18.04
CA CYS A 29 1.36 -4.46 18.27
C CYS A 29 0.07 -5.08 17.72
N PHE A 30 -1.07 -4.42 17.94
CA PHE A 30 -2.36 -4.89 17.46
C PHE A 30 -2.47 -4.82 15.93
N GLU A 31 -1.98 -3.75 15.30
CA GLU A 31 -1.85 -3.61 13.85
C GLU A 31 -1.06 -4.78 13.25
N ARG A 32 0.08 -5.16 13.86
CA ARG A 32 0.88 -6.31 13.42
C ARG A 32 0.11 -7.63 13.54
N LEU A 33 -0.65 -7.82 14.60
CA LEU A 33 -1.47 -9.01 14.80
C LEU A 33 -2.57 -9.11 13.73
N VAL A 34 -3.34 -8.04 13.55
CA VAL A 34 -4.40 -7.94 12.55
C VAL A 34 -3.85 -8.14 11.14
N MET A 35 -2.72 -7.49 10.82
CA MET A 35 -2.08 -7.64 9.51
C MET A 35 -1.68 -9.09 9.21
N ARG A 36 -1.14 -9.81 10.20
CA ARG A 36 -0.81 -11.24 10.03
C ARG A 36 -2.05 -12.07 9.76
N HIS A 37 -3.12 -11.85 10.52
CA HIS A 37 -4.37 -12.57 10.34
C HIS A 37 -4.98 -12.34 8.95
N ILE A 38 -5.04 -11.09 8.50
CA ILE A 38 -5.55 -10.74 7.16
C ILE A 38 -4.67 -11.41 6.08
N LYS A 39 -3.34 -11.36 6.21
CA LYS A 39 -2.41 -12.01 5.27
C LYS A 39 -2.60 -13.52 5.15
N THR A 40 -2.93 -14.21 6.24
CA THR A 40 -3.18 -15.66 6.19
C THR A 40 -4.49 -16.04 5.50
N GLN A 41 -5.42 -15.09 5.35
CA GLN A 41 -6.74 -15.33 4.75
C GLN A 41 -6.87 -14.77 3.33
N LEU A 42 -5.92 -13.93 2.91
CA LEU A 42 -5.85 -13.41 1.56
C LEU A 42 -5.54 -14.55 0.57
N PRO A 43 -6.25 -14.63 -0.57
CA PRO A 43 -6.01 -15.67 -1.55
C PRO A 43 -4.61 -15.52 -2.18
N PRO A 44 -3.96 -16.64 -2.57
CA PRO A 44 -2.66 -16.60 -3.27
C PRO A 44 -2.77 -15.99 -4.68
N SER A 45 -3.98 -15.68 -5.14
CA SER A 45 -4.27 -15.06 -6.44
C SER A 45 -4.09 -13.54 -6.47
N LEU A 46 -3.56 -12.93 -5.41
CA LEU A 46 -3.14 -11.54 -5.46
C LEU A 46 -2.05 -11.36 -6.51
N ASP A 47 -2.13 -10.27 -7.25
CA ASP A 47 -1.22 -9.96 -8.35
C ASP A 47 0.24 -10.12 -7.89
N PRO A 48 1.02 -11.02 -8.53
CA PRO A 48 2.42 -11.27 -8.19
C PRO A 48 3.30 -10.01 -8.21
N MET A 49 2.89 -8.97 -8.92
CA MET A 49 3.62 -7.70 -9.01
C MET A 49 3.29 -6.71 -7.87
N GLN A 50 2.37 -7.05 -6.98
CA GLN A 50 2.05 -6.23 -5.80
C GLN A 50 3.08 -6.40 -4.68
N TYR A 51 3.00 -5.52 -3.68
CA TYR A 51 3.84 -5.58 -2.49
C TYR A 51 3.65 -6.90 -1.73
N HIS A 52 4.60 -7.81 -1.88
CA HIS A 52 4.64 -9.10 -1.20
C HIS A 52 5.90 -9.20 -0.31
N PRO A 53 5.87 -9.98 0.79
CA PRO A 53 7.10 -10.39 1.48
C PRO A 53 8.17 -10.85 0.48
N ASN A 54 9.39 -10.32 0.64
CA ASN A 54 10.57 -10.58 -0.19
C ASN A 54 10.61 -9.90 -1.57
N CYS A 55 9.70 -8.95 -1.87
CA CYS A 55 9.87 -8.03 -2.99
C CYS A 55 10.51 -6.72 -2.54
N SER A 56 11.61 -6.33 -3.19
CA SER A 56 12.27 -5.03 -3.03
C SER A 56 11.98 -4.13 -4.24
N THR A 57 12.32 -2.85 -4.13
CA THR A 57 12.29 -1.91 -5.26
C THR A 57 13.21 -2.38 -6.39
N ASP A 58 14.35 -2.99 -6.06
CA ASP A 58 15.30 -3.51 -7.04
C ASP A 58 14.70 -4.66 -7.86
N ASN A 59 13.95 -5.56 -7.22
CA ASN A 59 13.24 -6.63 -7.93
C ASN A 59 12.23 -6.07 -8.92
N ALA A 60 11.47 -5.04 -8.52
CA ALA A 60 10.50 -4.39 -9.40
C ALA A 60 11.17 -3.70 -10.61
N ILE A 61 12.24 -2.94 -10.37
CA ILE A 61 13.02 -2.28 -11.42
C ILE A 61 13.62 -3.30 -12.37
N THR A 62 14.25 -4.34 -11.83
CA THR A 62 14.88 -5.41 -12.62
C THR A 62 13.86 -6.12 -13.48
N THR A 63 12.67 -6.40 -12.95
CA THR A 63 11.58 -7.06 -13.68
C THR A 63 11.08 -6.17 -14.84
N ILE A 64 10.81 -4.89 -14.58
CA ILE A 64 10.36 -3.94 -15.62
C ILE A 64 11.44 -3.78 -16.69
N LEU A 65 12.70 -3.66 -16.29
CA LEU A 65 13.82 -3.51 -17.22
C LEU A 65 13.97 -4.76 -18.08
N HIS A 66 13.94 -5.95 -17.48
CA HIS A 66 14.01 -7.22 -18.20
C HIS A 66 12.86 -7.32 -19.22
N LEU A 67 11.62 -7.04 -18.82
CA LEU A 67 10.47 -7.04 -19.72
C LEU A 67 10.66 -6.06 -20.90
N ALA A 68 11.13 -4.85 -20.62
CA ALA A 68 11.37 -3.85 -21.65
C ALA A 68 12.46 -4.30 -22.65
N LEU A 69 13.58 -4.80 -22.15
CA LEU A 69 14.70 -5.26 -22.99
C LEU A 69 14.29 -6.47 -23.84
N THR A 70 13.65 -7.49 -23.25
CA THR A 70 13.15 -8.66 -23.98
C THR A 70 12.16 -8.25 -25.08
N HIS A 71 11.34 -7.22 -24.86
CA HIS A 71 10.45 -6.72 -25.91
C HIS A 71 11.21 -6.00 -27.04
N LEU A 72 12.27 -5.24 -26.71
CA LEU A 72 13.11 -4.50 -27.66
C LEU A 72 14.08 -5.38 -28.45
N ASP A 73 14.32 -6.62 -28.04
CA ASP A 73 15.14 -7.59 -28.79
C ASP A 73 14.49 -8.00 -30.13
N ASN A 74 13.20 -7.72 -30.31
CA ASN A 74 12.48 -7.96 -31.56
C ASN A 74 12.61 -6.77 -32.52
N LYS A 75 12.72 -7.02 -33.82
CA LYS A 75 12.78 -5.95 -34.82
C LYS A 75 11.48 -5.14 -34.84
N ASP A 76 11.63 -3.83 -35.03
CA ASP A 76 10.53 -2.87 -35.18
C ASP A 76 9.56 -2.78 -34.00
N THR A 77 10.00 -3.14 -32.79
CA THR A 77 9.21 -2.98 -31.56
C THR A 77 9.54 -1.69 -30.82
N ASN A 78 8.59 -1.23 -30.01
CA ASN A 78 8.73 -0.08 -29.14
C ASN A 78 8.09 -0.38 -27.79
N VAL A 79 8.70 0.11 -26.71
CA VAL A 79 8.15 -0.01 -25.35
C VAL A 79 7.63 1.36 -24.91
N ARG A 80 6.43 1.38 -24.32
CA ARG A 80 5.85 2.57 -23.69
C ARG A 80 5.55 2.24 -22.24
N MET A 81 6.00 3.09 -21.33
CA MET A 81 5.75 2.95 -19.89
C MET A 81 4.83 4.07 -19.43
N LEU A 82 3.82 3.71 -18.62
CA LEU A 82 2.91 4.65 -17.98
C LEU A 82 3.15 4.59 -16.48
N PHE A 83 3.53 5.72 -15.89
CA PHE A 83 3.71 5.87 -14.46
C PHE A 83 2.49 6.55 -13.86
N ILE A 84 1.78 5.86 -12.97
CA ILE A 84 0.62 6.36 -12.25
C ILE A 84 0.96 6.38 -10.77
N ASP A 85 0.73 7.50 -10.10
CA ASP A 85 0.89 7.63 -8.66
C ASP A 85 -0.37 8.24 -8.03
N PHE A 86 -0.68 7.81 -6.81
CA PHE A 86 -1.84 8.30 -6.07
C PHE A 86 -1.44 9.46 -5.17
N SER A 87 -2.07 10.63 -5.39
CA SER A 87 -1.90 11.77 -4.50
C SER A 87 -2.42 11.46 -3.11
N SER A 88 -1.53 11.48 -2.11
CA SER A 88 -1.87 11.27 -0.70
C SER A 88 -2.69 10.00 -0.44
N ALA A 89 -2.32 8.88 -1.10
CA ALA A 89 -3.07 7.62 -1.12
C ALA A 89 -3.76 7.25 0.21
N PHE A 90 -3.01 7.24 1.32
CA PHE A 90 -3.55 6.86 2.64
C PHE A 90 -4.57 7.86 3.21
N ASN A 91 -4.42 9.16 2.90
CA ASN A 91 -5.33 10.20 3.37
C ASN A 91 -6.62 10.25 2.54
N THR A 92 -6.60 9.69 1.33
CA THR A 92 -7.75 9.66 0.41
C THR A 92 -8.51 8.34 0.42
N ILE A 93 -8.08 7.36 1.21
CA ILE A 93 -8.81 6.09 1.36
C ILE A 93 -10.18 6.38 1.97
N ILE A 94 -11.23 5.89 1.32
CA ILE A 94 -12.60 5.89 1.86
C ILE A 94 -12.76 4.59 2.67
N PRO A 95 -12.90 4.66 4.01
CA PRO A 95 -12.92 3.47 4.86
C PRO A 95 -14.02 2.48 4.49
N GLN A 96 -15.22 2.96 4.12
CA GLN A 96 -16.34 2.11 3.73
C GLN A 96 -16.01 1.19 2.54
N HIS A 97 -15.40 1.74 1.48
CA HIS A 97 -14.99 0.93 0.32
C HIS A 97 -13.88 -0.07 0.65
N LEU A 98 -12.99 0.26 1.60
CA LEU A 98 -11.98 -0.69 2.06
C LEU A 98 -12.65 -1.87 2.79
N ILE A 99 -13.63 -1.59 3.65
CA ILE A 99 -14.35 -2.62 4.40
C ILE A 99 -15.18 -3.52 3.48
N GLU A 100 -15.87 -2.95 2.49
CA GLU A 100 -16.60 -3.72 1.48
C GLU A 100 -15.68 -4.72 0.77
N LYS A 101 -14.49 -4.28 0.36
CA LYS A 101 -13.49 -5.15 -0.28
C LYS A 101 -12.99 -6.24 0.66
N LEU A 102 -12.71 -5.92 1.92
CA LEU A 102 -12.30 -6.91 2.92
C LEU A 102 -13.40 -7.95 3.18
N SER A 103 -14.66 -7.52 3.25
CA SER A 103 -15.79 -8.43 3.40
C SER A 103 -15.94 -9.37 2.20
N LEU A 104 -15.70 -8.88 0.97
CA LEU A 104 -15.69 -9.71 -0.24
C LEU A 104 -14.55 -10.72 -0.26
N LEU A 105 -13.43 -10.42 0.41
CA LEU A 105 -12.29 -11.32 0.57
C LEU A 105 -12.48 -12.36 1.69
N GLY A 106 -13.63 -12.37 2.36
CA GLY A 106 -13.97 -13.37 3.37
C GLY A 106 -13.60 -12.99 4.81
N GLN A 107 -13.26 -11.72 5.07
CA GLN A 107 -12.97 -11.27 6.43
C GLN A 107 -14.23 -11.23 7.30
N ASN A 108 -14.04 -11.56 8.58
CA ASN A 108 -15.10 -11.56 9.57
C ASN A 108 -15.68 -10.15 9.79
N THR A 109 -17.01 -10.06 9.96
CA THR A 109 -17.74 -8.81 10.17
C THR A 109 -17.24 -8.01 11.38
N SER A 110 -16.87 -8.67 12.49
CA SER A 110 -16.35 -8.00 13.69
C SER A 110 -14.99 -7.36 13.44
N LEU A 111 -14.13 -8.02 12.65
CA LEU A 111 -12.84 -7.45 12.25
C LEU A 111 -13.04 -6.25 11.32
N CYS A 112 -13.95 -6.37 10.37
CA CYS A 112 -14.32 -5.29 9.46
C CYS A 112 -14.83 -4.04 10.20
N LYS A 113 -15.70 -4.22 11.19
CA LYS A 113 -16.18 -3.12 12.06
C LYS A 113 -15.04 -2.50 12.86
N TRP A 114 -14.18 -3.31 13.45
CA TRP A 114 -13.03 -2.81 14.20
C TRP A 114 -12.07 -1.98 13.31
N ILE A 115 -11.79 -2.44 12.08
CA ILE A 115 -10.96 -1.69 11.12
C ILE A 115 -11.64 -0.37 10.74
N LEU A 116 -12.97 -0.37 10.56
CA LEU A 116 -13.72 0.84 10.28
C LEU A 116 -13.55 1.86 11.40
N ASP A 117 -13.83 1.44 12.64
CA ASP A 117 -13.70 2.29 13.83
C ASP A 117 -12.27 2.83 13.95
N PHE A 118 -11.26 1.97 13.77
CA PHE A 118 -9.84 2.34 13.81
C PHE A 118 -9.44 3.41 12.76
N LEU A 119 -10.08 3.42 11.59
CA LEU A 119 -9.79 4.37 10.51
C LEU A 119 -10.59 5.67 10.62
N THR A 120 -11.66 5.68 11.42
CA THR A 120 -12.52 6.85 11.65
C THR A 120 -12.20 7.61 12.95
N GLU A 121 -11.33 7.06 13.80
CA GLU A 121 -10.74 7.71 14.99
C GLU A 121 -9.45 8.48 14.70
#